data_AF-A0A4V1UD05-F1
#
_entry.id   AF-A0A4V1UD05-F1
#
_cell.length_a   1.000
_cell.length_b   1.000
_cell.length_c   1.000
_cell.angle_alpha   90.00
_cell.angle_beta   90.00
_cell.angle_gamma   90.00
#
_symmetry.space_group_name_H-M   'P 1'
#
loop_
_entity.id
_entity.type
_entity.pdbx_description
1 polymer ?
#
loop_
_entity_poly.entity_id
_entity_poly.type
_entity_poly.pdbx_seq_one_letter_code
_entity_poly.pdbx_strand_id
1 'polypeptide(L)'
;DIQSQELARCRQAGHLREFEHIKLQGILDDFYDHQGKAERIKKTPFPRQFGSFGFIMICLFIIMLPFGFFSEFSKMGEYGVWLAIPFLIVISWIYVLMELVGDYSENPFEGLENDVPMLSICRNIEIDLLQQLQEKQLPPAIQPINHVLM
;
A
#
# COMPACT_ATOMS: atom_id res chain seq x y z
N ASP A 1 25.45 12.09 6.47
CA ASP A 1 24.72 11.20 7.37
C ASP A 1 25.36 11.28 8.77
N ILE A 2 24.54 11.49 9.80
CA ILE A 2 24.97 11.58 11.20
C ILE A 2 25.32 10.18 11.72
N GLN A 3 24.61 9.12 11.32
CA GLN A 3 24.84 7.76 11.83
C GLN A 3 26.20 7.21 11.37
N SER A 4 26.54 7.37 10.09
CA SER A 4 27.88 7.02 9.57
C SER A 4 29.01 7.81 10.27
N GLN A 5 28.77 9.08 10.62
CA GLN A 5 29.74 9.89 11.37
C GLN A 5 29.91 9.38 12.80
N GLU A 6 28.84 8.96 13.48
CA GLU A 6 28.91 8.35 14.81
C GLU A 6 29.66 7.00 14.79
N LEU A 7 29.42 6.15 13.79
CA LEU A 7 30.20 4.91 13.62
C LEU A 7 31.69 5.18 13.41
N ALA A 8 32.03 6.22 12.64
CA ALA A 8 33.43 6.64 12.45
C ALA A 8 34.05 7.17 13.76
N ARG A 9 33.31 7.94 14.56
CA ARG A 9 33.75 8.39 15.89
C ARG A 9 33.98 7.22 16.83
N CYS A 10 33.07 6.25 16.90
CA CYS A 10 33.22 5.04 17.70
C CYS A 10 34.46 4.22 17.30
N ARG A 11 34.77 4.14 16.00
CA ARG A 11 36.01 3.53 15.51
C ARG A 11 37.25 4.32 15.97
N GLN A 12 37.25 5.65 15.81
CA GLN A 12 38.37 6.51 16.23
C GLN A 12 38.62 6.44 17.75
N ALA A 13 37.56 6.27 18.54
CA ALA A 13 37.63 6.06 19.99
C ALA A 13 38.09 4.64 20.40
N GLY A 14 38.32 3.73 19.44
CA GLY A 14 38.75 2.36 19.70
C GLY A 14 37.65 1.41 20.18
N HIS A 15 36.38 1.81 20.10
CA HIS A 15 35.24 0.95 20.49
C HIS A 15 34.86 -0.07 19.40
N LEU A 16 35.29 0.15 18.16
CA LEU A 16 35.01 -0.73 17.02
C LEU A 16 36.30 -1.13 16.32
N ARG A 17 36.45 -2.43 16.05
CA ARG A 17 37.49 -2.91 15.13
C ARG A 17 37.09 -2.61 13.69
N GLU A 18 38.07 -2.64 12.79
CA GLU A 18 37.86 -2.36 11.37
C GLU A 18 36.78 -3.23 10.73
N PHE A 19 36.81 -4.54 10.98
CA PHE A 19 35.81 -5.47 10.46
C PHE A 19 34.39 -5.17 10.97
N GLU A 20 34.25 -4.81 12.25
CA GLU A 20 32.96 -4.48 12.85
C GLU A 20 32.39 -3.18 12.27
N HIS A 21 33.26 -2.16 12.10
CA HIS A 21 32.88 -0.91 11.47
C HIS A 21 32.40 -1.11 10.03
N ILE A 22 33.12 -1.89 9.22
CA ILE A 22 32.71 -2.21 7.85
C ILE A 22 31.34 -2.91 7.84
N LYS A 23 31.13 -3.87 8.75
CA LYS A 23 29.87 -4.60 8.83
C LYS A 23 28.70 -3.71 9.24
N LEU A 24 28.89 -2.82 10.22
CA LEU A 24 27.86 -1.87 10.66
C LEU A 24 27.57 -0.83 9.57
N GLN A 25 28.59 -0.36 8.85
CA GLN A 25 28.39 0.54 7.71
C GLN A 25 27.57 -0.14 6.61
N GLY A 26 27.82 -1.41 6.31
CA GLY A 26 27.01 -2.17 5.35
C GLY A 26 25.53 -2.26 5.75
N ILE A 27 25.23 -2.41 7.05
CA ILE A 27 23.85 -2.38 7.54
C ILE A 27 23.19 -1.00 7.34
N LEU A 28 23.95 0.09 7.51
CA LEU A 28 23.44 1.44 7.21
C LEU A 28 23.15 1.62 5.72
N ASP A 29 24.03 1.11 4.86
CA ASP A 29 23.83 1.16 3.41
C ASP A 29 22.56 0.37 3.01
N ASP A 30 22.32 -0.79 3.62
CA ASP A 30 21.09 -1.58 3.42
C ASP A 30 19.85 -0.78 3.86
N PHE A 31 19.89 -0.07 5.00
CA PHE A 31 18.77 0.79 5.42
C PHE A 31 18.48 1.90 4.40
N TYR A 32 19.50 2.55 3.86
CA TYR A 32 19.33 3.56 2.82
C TYR A 32 18.74 2.99 1.54
N ASP A 33 19.16 1.79 1.15
CA ASP A 33 18.60 1.10 -0.01
C ASP A 33 17.12 0.76 0.18
N HIS A 34 16.72 0.29 1.36
CA HIS A 34 15.33 0.00 1.69
C HIS A 34 14.48 1.28 1.78
N GLN A 35 15.00 2.34 2.40
CA GLN A 35 14.34 3.65 2.42
C GLN A 35 14.14 4.18 1.00
N GLY A 36 15.19 4.14 0.16
CA GLY A 36 15.11 4.58 -1.22
C GLY A 36 14.10 3.79 -2.06
N LYS A 37 13.95 2.48 -1.81
CA LYS A 37 12.89 1.66 -2.41
C LYS A 37 11.50 2.13 -2.00
N ALA A 38 11.26 2.34 -0.70
CA ALA A 38 9.97 2.82 -0.20
C ALA A 38 9.64 4.23 -0.71
N GLU A 39 10.61 5.13 -0.72
CA GLU A 39 10.45 6.47 -1.29
C GLU A 39 10.14 6.43 -2.78
N ARG A 40 10.74 5.54 -3.57
CA ARG A 40 10.40 5.37 -4.99
C ARG A 40 8.96 4.90 -5.17
N ILE A 41 8.50 3.95 -4.36
CA ILE A 41 7.10 3.49 -4.38
C ILE A 41 6.15 4.67 -4.08
N LYS A 42 6.45 5.47 -3.05
CA LYS A 42 5.61 6.63 -2.68
C LYS A 42 5.67 7.80 -3.66
N LYS A 43 6.86 8.13 -4.17
CA LYS A 43 7.14 9.34 -4.98
C LYS A 43 7.00 9.12 -6.48
N THR A 44 6.83 7.87 -6.92
CA THR A 44 6.58 7.53 -8.32
C THR A 44 5.14 7.05 -8.46
N PRO A 45 4.14 7.92 -8.23
CA PRO A 45 2.77 7.53 -8.50
C PRO A 45 2.65 7.26 -9.99
N PHE A 46 1.77 6.32 -10.34
CA PHE A 46 1.46 6.05 -11.72
C PHE A 46 0.99 7.34 -12.39
N PRO A 47 1.35 7.60 -13.66
CA PRO A 47 0.99 8.86 -14.27
C PRO A 47 -0.53 9.02 -14.23
N ARG A 48 -1.00 10.11 -13.63
CA ARG A 48 -2.43 10.38 -13.35
C ARG A 48 -3.35 10.22 -14.57
N GLN A 49 -2.78 10.35 -15.77
CA GLN A 49 -3.46 10.14 -17.05
C GLN A 49 -3.88 8.67 -17.26
N PHE A 50 -3.11 7.69 -16.78
CA PHE A 50 -3.48 6.27 -16.87
C PHE A 50 -4.64 5.91 -15.92
N GLY A 51 -4.59 6.33 -14.65
CA GLY A 51 -5.70 6.10 -13.71
C GLY A 51 -6.99 6.81 -14.14
N SER A 52 -6.90 8.06 -14.60
CA SER A 52 -8.09 8.80 -15.06
C SER A 52 -8.68 8.21 -16.35
N PHE A 53 -7.87 7.62 -17.23
CA PHE A 53 -8.34 7.04 -18.48
C PHE A 53 -9.05 5.70 -18.25
N GLY A 54 -8.57 4.88 -17.30
CA GLY A 54 -9.22 3.62 -16.89
C GLY A 54 -10.66 3.84 -16.48
N PHE A 55 -10.89 4.77 -15.54
CA PHE A 55 -12.22 5.14 -15.07
C PHE A 55 -13.16 5.57 -16.20
N ILE A 56 -12.68 6.40 -17.14
CA ILE A 56 -13.49 6.86 -18.29
C ILE A 56 -13.86 5.67 -19.18
N MET A 57 -12.93 4.76 -19.46
CA MET A 57 -13.19 3.56 -20.26
C MET A 57 -14.23 2.65 -19.59
N ILE A 58 -14.15 2.45 -18.28
CA ILE A 58 -15.14 1.66 -17.53
C ILE A 58 -16.52 2.32 -17.57
N CYS A 59 -16.59 3.65 -17.42
CA CYS A 59 -17.85 4.37 -17.57
C CYS A 59 -18.47 4.19 -18.96
N LEU A 60 -17.66 4.32 -20.03
CA LEU A 60 -18.12 4.08 -21.40
C LEU A 60 -18.59 2.64 -21.60
N PHE A 61 -17.85 1.67 -21.06
CA PHE A 61 -18.22 0.25 -21.12
C PHE A 61 -19.56 -0.02 -20.43
N ILE A 62 -19.77 0.53 -19.22
CA ILE A 62 -21.04 0.40 -18.47
C ILE A 62 -22.20 1.03 -19.23
N ILE A 63 -21.99 2.18 -19.88
CA ILE A 63 -23.01 2.83 -20.71
C ILE A 63 -23.34 1.99 -21.95
N MET A 64 -22.36 1.32 -22.56
CA MET A 64 -22.57 0.46 -23.74
C MET A 64 -23.18 -0.91 -23.40
N LEU A 65 -22.97 -1.41 -22.18
CA LEU A 65 -23.46 -2.68 -21.66
C LEU A 65 -24.95 -2.96 -21.93
N PRO A 66 -25.90 -2.05 -21.63
CA PRO A 66 -27.31 -2.26 -21.92
C PRO A 66 -27.59 -2.48 -23.41
N PHE A 67 -26.89 -1.78 -24.31
CA PHE A 67 -27.10 -1.93 -25.75
C PHE A 67 -26.66 -3.31 -26.27
N GLY A 68 -25.61 -3.90 -25.69
CA GLY A 68 -25.15 -5.24 -26.04
C GLY A 68 -26.09 -6.34 -25.54
N PHE A 69 -26.63 -6.18 -24.35
CA PHE A 69 -27.45 -7.22 -23.70
C PHE A 69 -28.95 -7.11 -24.01
N PHE A 70 -29.44 -5.95 -24.43
CA PHE A 70 -30.86 -5.73 -24.73
C PHE A 70 -31.41 -6.74 -25.76
N SER A 71 -30.64 -7.05 -26.81
CA SER A 71 -31.07 -7.98 -27.86
C SER A 71 -31.16 -9.43 -27.36
N GLU A 72 -30.26 -9.87 -26.48
CA GLU A 72 -30.22 -11.23 -25.96
C GLU A 72 -31.33 -11.47 -24.92
N PHE A 73 -31.53 -10.54 -23.99
CA PHE A 73 -32.61 -10.66 -23.01
C PHE A 73 -34.00 -10.54 -23.64
N SER A 74 -34.14 -9.79 -24.73
CA SER A 74 -35.40 -9.72 -25.49
C SER A 74 -35.78 -11.07 -26.13
N LYS A 75 -34.81 -11.94 -26.44
CA LYS A 75 -35.08 -13.29 -26.97
C LYS A 75 -35.60 -14.27 -25.91
N MET A 76 -35.43 -13.95 -24.63
CA MET A 76 -35.85 -14.81 -23.51
C MET A 76 -37.32 -14.63 -23.09
N GLY A 77 -38.09 -13.80 -23.81
CA GLY A 77 -39.50 -13.52 -23.55
C GLY A 77 -39.73 -12.24 -22.75
N GLU A 78 -40.99 -11.89 -22.46
CA GLU A 78 -41.37 -10.62 -21.82
C GLU A 78 -40.71 -10.39 -20.44
N TYR A 79 -40.45 -11.46 -19.69
CA TYR A 79 -39.75 -11.40 -18.40
C TYR A 79 -38.23 -11.28 -18.52
N GLY A 80 -37.66 -11.56 -19.70
CA GLY A 80 -36.21 -11.49 -19.94
C GLY A 80 -35.66 -10.07 -19.80
N VAL A 81 -36.42 -9.07 -20.25
CA VAL A 81 -36.06 -7.65 -20.12
C VAL A 81 -36.01 -7.20 -18.65
N TRP A 82 -36.92 -7.72 -17.82
CA TRP A 82 -36.92 -7.44 -16.37
C TRP A 82 -35.74 -8.09 -15.65
N LEU A 83 -35.27 -9.25 -16.13
CA LEU A 83 -34.06 -9.92 -15.61
C LEU A 83 -32.77 -9.19 -16.03
N ALA A 84 -32.78 -8.46 -17.14
CA ALA A 84 -31.63 -7.70 -17.61
C ALA A 84 -31.20 -6.62 -16.61
N ILE A 85 -32.16 -5.96 -15.96
CA ILE A 85 -31.88 -4.85 -15.02
C ILE A 85 -30.99 -5.29 -13.85
N PRO A 86 -31.35 -6.28 -13.01
CA PRO A 86 -30.48 -6.72 -11.92
C PRO A 86 -29.15 -7.30 -12.41
N PHE A 87 -29.14 -7.96 -13.58
CA PHE A 87 -27.91 -8.54 -14.14
C PHE A 87 -26.91 -7.46 -14.56
N LEU A 88 -27.39 -6.42 -15.26
CA LEU A 88 -26.59 -5.26 -15.65
C LEU A 88 -26.06 -4.52 -14.41
N ILE A 89 -26.88 -4.33 -13.38
CA ILE A 89 -26.45 -3.69 -12.12
C ILE A 89 -25.29 -4.46 -11.48
N VAL A 90 -25.40 -5.79 -11.39
CA VAL A 90 -24.34 -6.62 -10.78
C VAL A 90 -23.04 -6.53 -11.59
N ILE A 91 -23.12 -6.63 -12.93
CA ILE A 91 -21.94 -6.51 -13.78
C ILE A 91 -21.31 -5.12 -13.63
N SER A 92 -22.08 -4.05 -13.74
CA SER A 92 -21.57 -2.69 -13.59
C SER A 92 -20.93 -2.48 -12.22
N TRP A 93 -21.53 -3.02 -11.15
CA TRP A 93 -20.97 -2.95 -9.81
C TRP A 93 -19.62 -3.67 -9.71
N ILE A 94 -19.47 -4.86 -10.32
CA ILE A 94 -18.19 -5.58 -10.35
C ILE A 94 -17.09 -4.75 -11.02
N TYR A 95 -17.39 -4.11 -12.16
CA TYR A 95 -16.40 -3.27 -12.86
C TYR A 95 -16.00 -2.02 -12.07
N VAL A 96 -16.98 -1.34 -11.44
CA VAL A 96 -16.69 -0.20 -10.57
C VAL A 96 -15.86 -0.62 -9.35
N LEU A 97 -16.21 -1.75 -8.73
CA LEU A 97 -15.47 -2.29 -7.59
C LEU A 97 -14.03 -2.63 -7.98
N MET A 98 -13.83 -3.25 -9.15
CA MET A 98 -12.50 -3.59 -9.65
C MET A 98 -11.62 -2.35 -9.85
N GLU A 99 -12.16 -1.28 -10.41
CA GLU A 99 -11.44 -0.01 -10.57
C GLU A 99 -11.03 0.59 -9.22
N LEU A 100 -11.99 0.64 -8.29
CA LEU A 100 -11.77 1.23 -6.97
C LEU A 100 -10.72 0.45 -6.17
N VAL A 101 -10.77 -0.88 -6.21
CA VAL A 101 -9.77 -1.74 -5.55
C VAL A 101 -8.40 -1.54 -6.20
N GLY A 102 -8.34 -1.37 -7.53
CA GLY A 102 -7.10 -1.04 -8.24
C GLY A 102 -6.48 0.26 -7.78
N ASP A 103 -7.27 1.33 -7.70
CA ASP A 103 -6.83 2.67 -7.28
C ASP A 103 -6.29 2.66 -5.83
N TYR A 104 -6.98 1.99 -4.90
CA TYR A 104 -6.49 1.83 -3.53
C TYR A 104 -5.23 0.97 -3.44
N SER A 105 -5.09 -0.06 -4.28
CA SER A 105 -3.92 -0.93 -4.27
C SER A 105 -2.66 -0.29 -4.86
N GLU A 106 -2.83 0.79 -5.63
CA GLU A 106 -1.73 1.49 -6.30
C GLU A 106 -0.90 2.35 -5.32
N ASN A 107 -1.51 2.83 -4.24
CA ASN A 107 -0.89 3.79 -3.32
C ASN A 107 -0.88 3.26 -1.86
N PRO A 108 0.01 2.31 -1.51
CA PRO A 108 -0.06 1.54 -0.26
C PRO A 108 0.36 2.29 1.01
N PHE A 109 0.70 3.59 0.91
CA PHE A 109 1.33 4.39 1.98
C PHE A 109 0.64 5.77 2.14
N GLU A 110 -0.65 5.89 1.85
CA GLU A 110 -1.45 7.11 2.02
C GLU A 110 -2.08 7.24 3.42
N GLY A 111 -2.02 6.18 4.23
CA GLY A 111 -2.65 6.13 5.55
C GLY A 111 -4.15 5.85 5.48
N LEU A 112 -4.60 5.16 4.42
CA LEU A 112 -5.96 4.65 4.29
C LEU A 112 -6.15 3.36 5.11
N GLU A 113 -7.41 2.95 5.30
CA GLU A 113 -7.76 1.78 6.10
C GLU A 113 -7.19 0.46 5.56
N ASN A 114 -6.93 0.39 4.25
CA ASN A 114 -6.40 -0.80 3.58
C ASN A 114 -4.90 -0.68 3.27
N ASP A 115 -4.24 0.39 3.75
CA ASP A 115 -2.82 0.62 3.49
C ASP A 115 -1.94 -0.20 4.42
N VAL A 116 -0.63 -0.16 4.15
CA VAL A 116 0.36 -0.76 5.04
C VAL A 116 0.37 0.00 6.38
N PRO A 117 0.23 -0.71 7.53
CA PRO A 117 0.17 -0.09 8.85
C PRO A 117 1.55 0.38 9.32
N MET A 118 2.05 1.46 8.72
CA MET A 118 3.39 1.98 8.95
C MET A 118 3.60 2.41 10.41
N LEU A 119 2.57 2.92 11.08
CA LEU A 119 2.70 3.35 12.48
C LEU A 119 2.87 2.14 13.39
N SER A 120 2.09 1.08 13.18
CA SER A 120 2.25 -0.17 13.92
C SER A 120 3.60 -0.83 13.66
N ILE A 121 4.09 -0.84 12.42
CA ILE A 121 5.42 -1.40 12.10
C ILE A 121 6.51 -0.61 12.83
N CYS A 122 6.46 0.73 12.77
CA CYS A 122 7.42 1.59 13.48
C CYS A 122 7.35 1.39 14.99
N ARG A 123 6.15 1.27 15.58
CA ARG A 123 5.97 1.00 17.01
C ARG A 123 6.54 -0.37 17.40
N ASN A 124 6.40 -1.38 16.56
CA ASN A 124 6.99 -2.69 16.84
C ASN A 124 8.52 -2.64 16.81
N ILE A 125 9.11 -1.95 15.82
CA ILE A 125 10.57 -1.72 15.76
C ILE A 125 11.05 -0.98 17.02
N GLU A 126 10.32 0.05 17.45
CA GLU A 126 10.62 0.81 18.67
C GLU A 126 10.60 -0.09 19.92
N ILE A 127 9.56 -0.92 20.08
CA ILE A 127 9.46 -1.88 21.18
C ILE A 127 10.62 -2.88 21.15
N ASP A 128 10.92 -3.47 19.99
CA ASP A 128 11.98 -4.47 19.84
C ASP A 128 13.35 -3.91 20.21
N LEU A 129 13.65 -2.67 19.79
CA LEU A 129 14.90 -1.99 20.13
C LEU A 129 15.00 -1.69 21.64
N LEU A 130 13.92 -1.19 22.25
CA LEU A 130 13.88 -0.93 23.70
C LEU A 130 14.03 -2.22 24.52
N GLN A 131 13.43 -3.31 24.07
CA GLN A 131 13.59 -4.62 24.70
C GLN A 131 15.04 -5.12 24.64
N GLN A 132 15.72 -4.96 23.50
CA GLN A 132 17.14 -5.29 23.37
C GLN A 132 18.01 -4.45 24.31
N LEU A 133 17.62 -3.21 24.59
CA LEU A 133 18.25 -2.32 25.56
C LEU A 133 17.87 -2.63 27.02
N GLN A 134 17.01 -3.64 27.27
CA GLN A 134 16.49 -4.00 28.59
C GLN A 134 15.72 -2.86 29.30
N GLU A 135 15.14 -1.95 28.51
CA GLU A 135 14.32 -0.87 29.03
C GLU A 135 13.01 -1.42 29.61
N LYS A 136 12.60 -0.87 30.77
CA LYS A 136 11.40 -1.33 31.48
C LYS A 136 10.13 -0.63 31.02
N GLN A 137 10.27 0.57 30.47
CA GLN A 137 9.16 1.37 29.97
C GLN A 137 9.05 1.15 28.46
N LEU A 138 8.20 0.20 28.08
CA LEU A 138 7.91 -0.08 26.68
C LEU A 138 6.66 0.71 26.27
N PRO A 139 6.68 1.40 25.12
CA PRO A 139 5.47 2.02 24.59
C PRO A 139 4.45 0.93 24.25
N PRO A 140 3.14 1.20 24.40
CA PRO A 140 2.12 0.22 24.09
C PRO A 140 2.11 -0.09 22.59
N ALA A 141 1.88 -1.35 22.24
CA ALA A 141 1.63 -1.74 20.85
C ALA A 141 0.38 -1.01 20.31
N ILE A 142 0.43 -0.57 19.06
CA ILE A 142 -0.72 0.04 18.40
C ILE A 142 -1.82 -1.02 18.29
N GLN A 143 -2.98 -0.71 18.87
CA GLN A 143 -4.14 -1.57 18.79
C GLN A 143 -4.97 -1.18 17.57
N PRO A 144 -5.63 -2.15 16.91
CA PRO A 144 -6.51 -1.84 15.80
C PRO A 144 -7.69 -0.99 16.31
N ILE A 145 -7.99 0.10 15.59
CA ILE A 145 -9.18 0.93 15.81
C ILE A 145 -10.18 0.57 14.72
N ASN A 146 -11.39 0.13 15.09
CA ASN A 146 -12.41 -0.32 14.12
C ASN A 146 -11.94 -1.43 13.17
N HIS A 147 -11.16 -2.39 13.67
CA HIS A 147 -10.53 -3.47 12.88
C HIS A 147 -9.45 -3.03 11.89
N VAL A 148 -9.07 -1.75 11.89
CA VAL A 148 -8.00 -1.19 11.06
C VAL A 148 -6.77 -0.95 11.92
N LEU A 149 -5.63 -1.47 11.48
CA LEU A 149 -4.34 -1.19 12.09
C LEU A 149 -3.70 -0.04 11.32
N MET A 150 -3.25 1.00 12.03
CA MET A 150 -2.53 2.15 11.45
C MET A 150 -1.02 1.96 11.58
#